data_AF-A0A1F7VCH2-F1
#
_entry.id   AF-A0A1F7VCH2-F1
#
_cell.length_a   1.000
_cell.length_b   1.000
_cell.length_c   1.000
_cell.angle_alpha   90.00
_cell.angle_beta   90.00
_cell.angle_gamma   90.00
#
_symmetry.space_group_name_H-M   'P 1'
#
loop_
_entity.id
_entity.type
_entity.pdbx_description
1 polymer ?
#
loop_
_entity_poly.entity_id
_entity_poly.type
_entity_poly.pdbx_seq_one_letter_code
_entity_poly.pdbx_strand_id
1 'polypeptide(L)'
;MDGTWNSDADWVTAAISIKPASAANSAPTVASVSDTPDPTNPNRSVTFATDWNDGDSGETAKVKICKSNSLTNQVCDGGSWASSTAFTTNDPEYLVYDVAGGDAGQTRDYWAFVCDDEAACSAGTAGSFSVNAVSSVPNVRFR
;
A
#
# COMPACT_ATOMS: atom_id res chain seq x y z
N MET A 1 -42.81 -43.36 -4.60
CA MET A 1 -43.02 -42.35 -3.55
C MET A 1 -41.86 -42.54 -2.61
N ASP A 2 -40.68 -42.13 -3.08
CA ASP A 2 -40.12 -40.76 -2.99
C ASP A 2 -39.46 -40.57 -1.61
N GLY A 3 -38.36 -39.84 -1.45
CA GLY A 3 -37.55 -39.10 -2.40
C GLY A 3 -36.24 -38.80 -1.70
N THR A 4 -35.14 -39.02 -2.41
CA THR A 4 -33.81 -38.54 -2.03
C THR A 4 -33.86 -37.03 -1.85
N TRP A 5 -33.42 -36.53 -0.69
CA TRP A 5 -33.16 -35.11 -0.49
C TRP A 5 -31.94 -34.72 -1.34
N ASN A 6 -32.19 -34.37 -2.61
CA ASN A 6 -31.34 -33.45 -3.33
C ASN A 6 -31.91 -32.05 -3.08
N SER A 7 -31.12 -31.18 -2.48
CA SER A 7 -31.42 -29.75 -2.44
C SER A 7 -30.29 -28.97 -3.09
N ASP A 8 -30.00 -29.29 -4.36
CA ASP A 8 -29.55 -28.30 -5.34
C ASP A 8 -30.72 -27.37 -5.67
N ALA A 9 -31.12 -26.57 -4.68
CA ALA A 9 -32.12 -25.55 -4.90
C ALA A 9 -31.40 -24.31 -5.47
N ASP A 10 -31.38 -24.25 -6.80
CA ASP A 10 -31.16 -23.06 -7.60
C ASP A 10 -32.25 -22.01 -7.24
N TRP A 11 -31.84 -20.95 -6.53
CA TRP A 11 -32.68 -19.77 -6.26
C TRP A 11 -32.02 -18.51 -6.85
N VAL A 12 -32.41 -18.17 -8.08
CA VAL A 12 -32.77 -16.82 -8.57
C VAL A 12 -31.73 -15.68 -8.43
N THR A 13 -31.12 -15.31 -9.56
CA THR A 13 -30.65 -13.97 -10.00
C THR A 13 -30.42 -12.88 -8.94
N ALA A 14 -29.30 -12.96 -8.26
CA ALA A 14 -28.34 -11.87 -8.12
C ALA A 14 -26.97 -12.54 -8.18
N ALA A 15 -25.99 -11.98 -8.87
CA ALA A 15 -24.62 -12.48 -8.80
C ALA A 15 -24.08 -12.21 -7.39
N ILE A 16 -24.49 -13.02 -6.41
CA ILE A 16 -23.85 -13.11 -5.12
C ILE A 16 -22.53 -13.80 -5.41
N SER A 17 -21.47 -13.00 -5.50
CA SER A 17 -20.09 -13.48 -5.49
C SER A 17 -19.81 -13.99 -4.08
N ILE A 18 -20.29 -15.19 -3.78
CA ILE A 18 -19.83 -15.95 -2.61
C ILE A 18 -18.39 -16.36 -2.91
N LYS A 19 -17.40 -15.72 -2.27
CA LYS A 19 -16.03 -16.26 -2.23
C LYS A 19 -16.18 -17.73 -1.78
N PRO A 20 -15.72 -18.72 -2.56
CA PRO A 20 -15.80 -20.11 -2.16
C PRO A 20 -15.12 -20.29 -0.80
N ALA A 21 -15.59 -21.26 0.00
CA ALA A 21 -14.98 -21.57 1.30
C ALA A 21 -13.45 -21.73 1.14
N SER A 22 -12.73 -20.86 1.86
CA SER A 22 -11.35 -20.41 1.70
C SER A 22 -10.38 -21.35 0.96
N ALA A 23 -9.87 -20.90 -0.19
CA ALA A 23 -8.44 -21.02 -0.39
C ALA A 23 -7.75 -20.33 0.80
N ALA A 24 -6.69 -20.90 1.36
CA ALA A 24 -6.01 -20.29 2.50
C ALA A 24 -5.53 -18.89 2.10
N ASN A 25 -5.88 -17.86 2.89
CA ASN A 25 -5.48 -16.48 2.63
C ASN A 25 -3.96 -16.39 2.53
N SER A 26 -3.49 -15.82 1.43
CA SER A 26 -2.09 -15.67 1.08
C SER A 26 -1.72 -14.20 1.19
N ALA A 27 -0.61 -13.92 1.87
CA ALA A 27 -0.13 -12.55 1.94
C ALA A 27 0.20 -12.02 0.52
N PRO A 28 -0.13 -10.75 0.22
CA PRO A 28 0.36 -10.09 -0.98
C PRO A 28 1.89 -10.09 -1.06
N THR A 29 2.41 -9.90 -2.26
CA THR A 29 3.84 -9.67 -2.53
C THR A 29 4.04 -8.28 -3.14
N VAL A 30 5.09 -7.59 -2.71
CA VAL A 30 5.52 -6.33 -3.35
C VAL A 30 6.37 -6.70 -4.57
N ALA A 31 5.90 -6.36 -5.77
CA ALA A 31 6.63 -6.59 -7.02
C ALA A 31 7.68 -5.50 -7.27
N SER A 32 7.33 -4.25 -7.00
CA SER A 32 8.29 -3.14 -7.03
C SER A 32 7.85 -1.98 -6.14
N VAL A 33 8.82 -1.20 -5.67
CA VAL A 33 8.59 0.08 -5.02
C VAL A 33 9.53 1.13 -5.61
N SER A 34 9.02 2.33 -5.82
CA SER A 34 9.81 3.48 -6.24
C SER A 34 9.27 4.76 -5.61
N ASP A 35 10.08 5.80 -5.59
CA ASP A 35 9.72 7.11 -5.09
C ASP A 35 10.21 8.22 -6.03
N THR A 36 9.43 9.30 -6.12
CA THR A 36 9.75 10.45 -6.98
C THR A 36 9.06 11.73 -6.50
N PRO A 37 9.70 12.90 -6.60
CA PRO A 37 11.08 13.11 -7.02
C PRO A 37 12.10 12.67 -5.96
N ASP A 38 13.26 12.18 -6.41
CA ASP A 38 14.41 11.88 -5.57
C ASP A 38 15.71 12.45 -6.21
N PRO A 39 16.38 13.45 -5.59
CA PRO A 39 16.01 14.11 -4.34
C PRO A 39 14.81 15.05 -4.50
N THR A 40 14.02 15.17 -3.43
CA THR A 40 12.98 16.20 -3.30
C THR A 40 13.51 17.44 -2.56
N ASN A 41 12.73 18.52 -2.55
CA ASN A 41 13.05 19.73 -1.77
C ASN A 41 12.32 19.74 -0.42
N PRO A 42 12.86 20.42 0.60
CA PRO A 42 12.14 20.63 1.87
C PRO A 42 10.79 21.31 1.63
N ASN A 43 9.74 20.87 2.33
CA ASN A 43 8.35 21.35 2.17
C ASN A 43 7.74 21.08 0.77
N ARG A 44 8.23 20.04 0.09
CA ARG A 44 7.62 19.48 -1.13
C ARG A 44 7.26 18.03 -0.87
N SER A 45 6.48 17.45 -1.77
CA SER A 45 6.02 16.07 -1.61
C SER A 45 6.95 15.08 -2.30
N VAL A 46 6.93 13.84 -1.81
CA VAL A 46 7.42 12.63 -2.48
C VAL A 46 6.22 11.75 -2.76
N THR A 47 6.16 11.17 -3.95
CA THR A 47 5.16 10.17 -4.33
C THR A 47 5.84 8.81 -4.36
N PHE A 48 5.32 7.87 -3.58
CA PHE A 48 5.68 6.46 -3.61
C PHE A 48 4.75 5.74 -4.57
N ALA A 49 5.29 4.87 -5.41
CA ALA A 49 4.54 3.93 -6.23
C ALA A 49 4.88 2.51 -5.77
N THR A 50 3.89 1.75 -5.33
CA THR A 50 4.05 0.35 -4.90
C THR A 50 3.20 -0.54 -5.79
N ASP A 51 3.88 -1.38 -6.56
CA ASP A 51 3.31 -2.43 -7.42
C ASP A 51 3.27 -3.73 -6.62
N TRP A 52 2.14 -4.42 -6.65
CA TRP A 52 1.89 -5.59 -5.80
C TRP A 52 1.07 -6.67 -6.51
N ASN A 53 1.28 -7.91 -6.08
CA ASN A 53 0.52 -9.05 -6.58
C ASN A 53 -0.05 -9.83 -5.41
N ASP A 54 -1.30 -10.28 -5.56
CA ASP A 54 -1.94 -11.23 -4.67
C ASP A 54 -2.41 -12.45 -5.49
N GLY A 55 -2.21 -13.64 -4.95
CA GLY A 55 -2.64 -14.89 -5.58
C GLY A 55 -4.13 -15.17 -5.40
N ASP A 56 -4.76 -14.49 -4.44
CA ASP A 56 -6.15 -14.68 -4.08
C ASP A 56 -7.07 -13.80 -4.95
N SER A 57 -8.18 -14.39 -5.41
CA SER A 57 -9.04 -13.75 -6.39
C SER A 57 -9.98 -12.72 -5.76
N GLY A 58 -9.93 -11.49 -6.26
CA GLY A 58 -10.87 -10.44 -5.86
C GLY A 58 -10.51 -9.74 -4.55
N GLU A 59 -9.27 -9.88 -4.09
CA GLU A 59 -8.77 -9.20 -2.90
C GLU A 59 -8.49 -7.72 -3.13
N THR A 60 -8.50 -7.00 -2.01
CA THR A 60 -8.14 -5.60 -1.96
C THR A 60 -7.01 -5.40 -0.96
N ALA A 61 -6.10 -4.48 -1.24
CA ALA A 61 -4.93 -4.28 -0.42
C ALA A 61 -4.77 -2.84 0.07
N LYS A 62 -3.93 -2.67 1.10
CA LYS A 62 -3.41 -1.38 1.55
C LYS A 62 -1.90 -1.40 1.52
N VAL A 63 -1.31 -0.39 0.89
CA VAL A 63 0.11 -0.09 0.97
C VAL A 63 0.43 0.71 2.25
N LYS A 64 1.54 0.34 2.88
CA LYS A 64 2.13 1.03 4.03
C LYS A 64 3.58 1.38 3.71
N ILE A 65 3.93 2.67 3.75
CA ILE A 65 5.32 3.13 3.63
C ILE A 65 5.81 3.45 5.04
N CYS A 66 6.44 2.48 5.69
CA CYS A 66 6.83 2.53 7.10
C CYS A 66 8.25 3.12 7.29
N LYS A 67 8.48 3.75 8.44
CA LYS A 67 9.80 4.24 8.88
C LYS A 67 10.68 3.15 9.50
N SER A 68 10.13 1.96 9.69
CA SER A 68 10.81 0.78 10.24
C SER A 68 10.34 -0.46 9.47
N ASN A 69 11.18 -1.49 9.41
CA ASN A 69 10.83 -2.78 8.83
C ASN A 69 9.95 -3.62 9.79
N SER A 70 8.81 -3.09 10.23
CA SER A 70 7.94 -3.79 11.18
C SER A 70 6.51 -3.27 11.15
N LEU A 71 5.57 -4.20 11.29
CA LEU A 71 4.13 -3.96 11.38
C LEU A 71 3.55 -4.71 12.58
N THR A 72 2.62 -4.07 13.28
CA THR A 72 1.69 -4.73 14.22
C THR A 72 0.26 -4.43 13.78
N ASN A 73 -0.55 -5.45 13.50
CA ASN A 73 -1.95 -5.30 13.06
C ASN A 73 -2.09 -4.33 11.85
N GLN A 74 -1.24 -4.48 10.84
CA GLN A 74 -1.14 -3.59 9.66
C GLN A 74 -0.76 -2.13 9.95
N VAL A 75 -0.21 -1.84 11.14
CA VAL A 75 0.25 -0.51 11.54
C VAL A 75 1.78 -0.48 11.62
N CYS A 76 2.41 0.51 11.01
CA CYS A 76 3.85 0.73 11.08
C CYS A 76 4.29 1.02 12.52
N ASP A 77 5.13 0.17 13.10
CA ASP A 77 5.54 0.29 14.51
C ASP A 77 6.39 1.56 14.77
N GLY A 78 7.26 1.92 13.83
CA GLY A 78 8.06 3.16 13.85
C GLY A 78 7.36 4.39 13.29
N GLY A 79 6.05 4.30 13.00
CA GLY A 79 5.31 5.29 12.24
C GLY A 79 5.49 5.16 10.72
N SER A 80 4.72 5.94 9.96
CA SER A 80 4.68 5.90 8.50
C SER A 80 5.13 7.21 7.87
N TRP A 81 5.66 7.11 6.65
CA TRP A 81 5.78 8.24 5.72
C TRP A 81 4.44 8.45 5.00
N ALA A 82 3.84 7.36 4.51
CA ALA A 82 2.52 7.38 3.89
C ALA A 82 1.80 6.04 4.11
N SER A 83 0.48 6.04 4.03
CA SER A 83 -0.36 4.83 4.12
C SER A 83 -1.61 5.04 3.30
N SER A 84 -2.10 3.97 2.67
CA SER A 84 -3.43 3.93 2.08
C SER A 84 -4.48 4.26 3.13
N THR A 85 -5.52 4.96 2.70
CA THR A 85 -6.66 5.36 3.55
C THR A 85 -7.80 4.34 3.52
N ALA A 86 -7.91 3.57 2.44
CA ALA A 86 -8.88 2.50 2.24
C ALA A 86 -8.21 1.31 1.53
N PHE A 87 -8.84 0.14 1.58
CA PHE A 87 -8.44 -0.99 0.74
C PHE A 87 -8.74 -0.67 -0.73
N THR A 88 -7.89 -1.12 -1.63
CA THR A 88 -7.95 -0.77 -3.06
C THR A 88 -7.52 -1.93 -3.96
N THR A 89 -7.94 -1.88 -5.23
CA THR A 89 -7.42 -2.71 -6.31
C THR A 89 -6.45 -1.92 -7.20
N ASN A 90 -6.07 -0.71 -6.81
CA ASN A 90 -5.10 0.08 -7.55
C ASN A 90 -3.73 -0.59 -7.46
N ASP A 91 -3.18 -0.89 -8.61
CA ASP A 91 -1.88 -1.52 -8.77
C ASP A 91 -1.17 -0.94 -10.02
N PRO A 92 -0.07 -0.18 -9.87
CA PRO A 92 0.51 0.25 -8.60
C PRO A 92 -0.38 1.23 -7.83
N GLU A 93 -0.30 1.20 -6.50
CA GLU A 93 -0.88 2.24 -5.63
C GLU A 93 0.11 3.40 -5.46
N TYR A 94 -0.39 4.63 -5.58
CA TYR A 94 0.39 5.85 -5.41
C TYR A 94 0.05 6.55 -4.10
N LEU A 95 1.05 6.76 -3.25
CA LEU A 95 0.91 7.42 -1.95
C LEU A 95 1.82 8.65 -1.87
N VAL A 96 1.28 9.76 -1.33
CA VAL A 96 2.02 11.02 -1.23
C VAL A 96 2.39 11.31 0.21
N TYR A 97 3.63 11.71 0.43
CA TYR A 97 4.14 12.26 1.68
C TYR A 97 4.64 13.69 1.48
N ASP A 98 4.17 14.62 2.30
CA ASP A 98 4.70 15.99 2.35
C ASP A 98 5.93 16.04 3.26
N VAL A 99 7.10 16.25 2.66
CA VAL A 99 8.39 16.25 3.37
C VAL A 99 8.47 17.45 4.31
N ALA A 100 8.81 17.18 5.57
CA ALA A 100 8.95 18.23 6.56
C ALA A 100 10.21 19.08 6.28
N GLY A 101 10.12 20.38 6.52
CA GLY A 101 11.29 21.27 6.40
C GLY A 101 12.49 20.84 7.26
N GLY A 102 12.24 20.16 8.38
CA GLY A 102 13.27 19.60 9.26
C GLY A 102 14.03 18.40 8.67
N ASP A 103 13.56 17.82 7.58
CA ASP A 103 14.24 16.72 6.87
C ASP A 103 15.31 17.21 5.90
N ALA A 104 15.49 18.52 5.75
CA ALA A 104 16.46 19.11 4.83
C ALA A 104 17.87 18.51 5.00
N GLY A 105 18.45 18.02 3.90
CA GLY A 105 19.79 17.41 3.87
C GLY A 105 19.85 15.98 4.41
N GLN A 106 18.71 15.34 4.67
CA GLN A 106 18.65 13.97 5.17
C GLN A 106 18.25 13.00 4.06
N THR A 107 18.76 11.77 4.14
CA THR A 107 18.20 10.60 3.45
C THR A 107 17.29 9.87 4.43
N ARG A 108 16.10 9.47 3.98
CA ARG A 108 15.09 8.81 4.78
C ARG A 108 14.86 7.41 4.24
N ASP A 109 15.20 6.42 5.04
CA ASP A 109 14.87 5.02 4.76
C ASP A 109 13.37 4.76 4.92
N TYR A 110 12.85 3.83 4.14
CA TYR A 110 11.50 3.33 4.25
C TYR A 110 11.40 1.83 3.97
N TRP A 111 10.29 1.24 4.41
CA TRP A 111 9.89 -0.13 4.10
C TRP A 111 8.45 -0.14 3.62
N ALA A 112 8.25 -0.57 2.37
CA ALA A 112 6.93 -0.74 1.79
C ALA A 112 6.37 -2.12 2.13
N PHE A 113 5.15 -2.14 2.66
CA PHE A 113 4.37 -3.34 2.93
C PHE A 113 3.04 -3.24 2.18
N VAL A 114 2.48 -4.39 1.80
CA VAL A 114 1.14 -4.52 1.25
C VAL A 114 0.39 -5.50 2.15
N CYS A 115 -0.79 -5.11 2.65
CA CYS A 115 -1.63 -5.97 3.47
C CYS A 115 -3.02 -6.11 2.83
N ASP A 116 -3.54 -7.33 2.79
CA ASP A 116 -4.88 -7.65 2.27
C ASP A 116 -5.99 -7.35 3.32
N ASP A 117 -7.25 -7.48 2.89
CA ASP A 117 -8.43 -7.26 3.75
C ASP A 117 -8.71 -8.37 4.78
N GLU A 118 -8.02 -9.50 4.67
CA GLU A 118 -8.00 -10.63 5.61
C GLU A 118 -6.83 -10.56 6.62
N ALA A 119 -6.04 -9.49 6.54
CA ALA A 119 -4.93 -9.13 7.41
C ALA A 119 -3.63 -9.94 7.34
N ALA A 120 -3.37 -10.63 6.23
CA ALA A 120 -2.00 -11.01 5.91
C ALA A 120 -1.25 -9.84 5.24
N CYS A 121 0.06 -9.78 5.47
CA CYS A 121 0.91 -8.70 4.98
C CYS A 121 2.17 -9.29 4.35
N SER A 122 2.66 -8.62 3.31
CA SER A 122 3.95 -8.89 2.69
C SER A 122 5.11 -8.72 3.68
N ALA A 123 6.28 -9.23 3.32
CA ALA A 123 7.52 -8.71 3.91
C ALA A 123 7.76 -7.25 3.49
N GLY A 124 8.53 -6.50 4.27
CA GLY A 124 8.88 -5.11 3.98
C GLY A 124 9.93 -5.02 2.87
N THR A 125 9.63 -4.25 1.82
CA THR A 125 10.59 -3.93 0.74
C THR A 125 11.27 -2.61 1.04
N ALA A 126 12.59 -2.63 1.20
CA ALA A 126 13.37 -1.47 1.59
C ALA A 126 13.58 -0.49 0.41
N GLY A 127 13.60 0.80 0.72
CA GLY A 127 14.04 1.86 -0.16
C GLY A 127 14.45 3.09 0.64
N SER A 128 14.82 4.17 -0.05
CA SER A 128 15.18 5.44 0.59
C SER A 128 14.91 6.59 -0.36
N PHE A 129 14.49 7.74 0.17
CA PHE A 129 14.43 9.00 -0.59
C PHE A 129 15.34 10.05 0.05
N SER A 130 15.88 10.96 -0.75
CA SER A 130 16.76 12.03 -0.29
C SER A 130 16.08 13.39 -0.35
N VAL A 131 16.42 14.26 0.61
CA VAL A 131 15.90 15.64 0.67
C VAL A 131 17.07 16.60 0.51
N ASN A 132 16.98 17.49 -0.47
CA ASN A 132 17.97 18.53 -0.69
C ASN A 132 18.14 19.40 0.58
N ALA A 133 19.38 19.83 0.85
CA ALA A 133 19.67 20.70 2.00
C ALA A 133 18.98 22.07 1.92
N VAL A 134 18.73 22.55 0.70
CA VAL A 134 17.99 23.79 0.41
C VAL A 134 17.06 23.55 -0.78
N SER A 135 15.99 24.33 -0.89
CA SER A 135 15.16 24.30 -2.10
C SER A 135 16.00 24.70 -3.31
N SER A 136 16.11 23.81 -4.29
CA SER A 136 16.75 24.09 -5.59
C SER A 136 15.89 24.95 -6.51
N VAL A 137 14.60 25.14 -6.18
CA VAL A 137 13.71 26.03 -6.91
C VAL A 137 13.79 27.43 -6.28
N PRO A 138 14.19 28.47 -7.03
CA PRO A 138 14.22 29.84 -6.53
C PRO A 138 12.81 30.30 -6.17
N ASN A 139 12.66 30.94 -5.01
CA ASN A 139 11.39 31.50 -4.57
C ASN A 139 11.14 32.81 -5.34
N VAL A 140 10.68 32.70 -6.60
CA VAL A 140 10.35 33.88 -7.42
C VAL A 140 9.06 34.48 -6.85
N ARG A 141 9.20 35.54 -6.03
CA ARG A 141 8.07 36.39 -5.67
C ARG A 141 7.68 37.19 -6.91
N PHE A 142 6.60 36.80 -7.58
CA PHE A 142 5.89 37.74 -8.46
C PHE A 142 5.38 38.87 -7.57
N ARG A 143 6.01 40.05 -7.68
CA ARG A 143 5.51 41.30 -7.10
C ARG A 143 4.49 41.91 -8.04
#